data_AF-A0A7W1A3V3-F1
#
_entry.id   AF-A0A7W1A3V3-F1
#
_cell.length_a   1.000
_cell.length_b   1.000
_cell.length_c   1.000
_cell.angle_alpha   90.00
_cell.angle_beta   90.00
_cell.angle_gamma   90.00
#
_symmetry.space_group_name_H-M   'P 1'
#
loop_
_entity.id
_entity.type
_entity.pdbx_description
1 polymer ?
#
loop_
_entity_poly.entity_id
_entity_poly.type
_entity_poly.pdbx_seq_one_letter_code
_entity_poly.pdbx_strand_id
1 'polypeptide(L)'
;MNLLNRRLLPILALGLSACGDNLVQFALMTDAGNNGGQDSGPRDGSPNDGSPTDGPMTDGPMADGPMADGPMADAMLDASVLAPTVISTFPINGAMNVPVGTNVTATFDRIMNGATLTMSTFTVMQGATPITGAVSYSGTTATFMPMNPLSLSLPYTARITTGAADLMGNALANDYVWSFNTGMCSQAPVELNTAGNFAVLAGASVTSTGMTVVTGDLGVSPLTSITGFPRGIVNGAQHAGTATSAIAQGHLTTAYDDAAGRSLCAVTVAGNLGGMTLTPGLYKSTSSLEISSGDLTLDAGGDADAVFIFQMASTLTTTTDRQVILAGSANAANVYWQVGTSATLGSDSMFKGTIMADQSITVGTGARLDGRALARIAAVTLAGNTIVKP
;
A
#
# COMPACT_ATOMS: atom_id res chain seq x y z
N MET A 1 -14.80 -54.57 22.12
CA MET A 1 -14.79 -54.69 23.60
C MET A 1 -13.45 -54.14 24.08
N ASN A 2 -13.41 -52.88 24.53
CA ASN A 2 -13.45 -52.46 25.95
C ASN A 2 -12.26 -53.04 26.76
N LEU A 3 -11.37 -52.29 27.42
CA LEU A 3 -11.56 -51.04 28.16
C LEU A 3 -10.28 -50.19 28.31
N LEU A 4 -10.55 -48.89 28.42
CA LEU A 4 -9.91 -47.82 29.22
C LEU A 4 -8.70 -48.17 30.11
N ASN A 5 -7.70 -47.28 30.09
CA ASN A 5 -7.24 -46.69 31.36
C ASN A 5 -6.81 -45.23 31.21
N ARG A 6 -7.52 -44.35 31.93
CA ARG A 6 -7.26 -42.91 32.11
C ARG A 6 -6.22 -42.71 33.21
N ARG A 7 -5.33 -41.72 33.09
CA ARG A 7 -4.80 -40.97 34.23
C ARG A 7 -4.76 -39.47 33.94
N LEU A 8 -5.30 -38.72 34.90
CA LEU A 8 -5.48 -37.27 34.94
C LEU A 8 -4.17 -36.51 35.26
N LEU A 9 -4.23 -35.20 34.95
CA LEU A 9 -3.26 -34.11 35.07
C LEU A 9 -2.55 -33.95 36.44
N PRO A 10 -1.52 -33.09 36.51
CA PRO A 10 -1.80 -31.75 37.04
C PRO A 10 -1.30 -30.58 36.17
N ILE A 11 -2.03 -29.48 36.37
CA ILE A 11 -1.87 -28.11 35.88
C ILE A 11 -0.54 -27.52 36.33
N LEU A 12 0.18 -26.83 35.44
CA LEU A 12 1.25 -25.90 35.82
C LEU A 12 1.02 -24.55 35.16
N ALA A 13 0.50 -23.61 35.95
CA ALA A 13 0.42 -22.20 35.64
C ALA A 13 1.80 -21.56 35.85
N LEU A 14 2.34 -20.90 34.83
CA LEU A 14 3.52 -20.04 34.96
C LEU A 14 3.07 -18.69 35.51
N GLY A 15 3.37 -18.45 36.78
CA GLY A 15 3.21 -17.17 37.46
C GLY A 15 4.28 -16.17 37.02
N LEU A 16 3.82 -15.02 36.54
CA LEU A 16 4.63 -13.84 36.27
C LEU A 16 4.80 -13.07 37.60
N SER A 17 6.01 -13.05 38.15
CA SER A 17 6.36 -12.26 39.33
C SER A 17 6.88 -10.90 38.88
N ALA A 18 6.10 -9.85 39.12
CA ALA A 18 6.56 -8.46 39.06
C ALA A 18 6.33 -7.84 40.43
N CYS A 19 7.42 -7.56 41.13
CA CYS A 19 7.49 -6.81 42.36
C CYS A 19 8.26 -5.51 42.05
N GLY A 20 7.74 -4.36 42.49
CA GLY A 20 8.41 -3.07 42.31
C GLY A 20 7.49 -1.86 42.39
N ASP A 21 6.85 -1.69 43.56
CA ASP A 21 6.07 -0.52 43.96
C ASP A 21 6.90 0.76 44.01
N ASN A 22 6.31 1.88 43.58
CA ASN A 22 6.54 3.17 44.24
C ASN A 22 5.40 4.17 43.93
N LEU A 23 4.34 4.10 44.75
CA LEU A 23 3.37 5.17 44.92
C LEU A 23 3.73 5.92 46.20
N VAL A 24 4.07 7.21 46.09
CA VAL A 24 4.20 8.08 47.27
C VAL A 24 2.93 8.89 47.42
N GLN A 25 2.43 8.81 48.64
CA GLN A 25 1.10 9.08 49.12
C GLN A 25 0.98 10.49 49.68
N PHE A 26 -0.20 11.08 49.48
CA PHE A 26 -0.68 12.30 50.12
C PHE A 26 -0.63 12.19 51.65
N ALA A 27 -0.09 13.20 52.33
CA ALA A 27 -0.27 13.42 53.76
C ALA A 27 -0.93 14.78 54.01
N LEU A 28 -2.14 14.71 54.54
CA LEU A 28 -2.87 15.80 55.20
C LEU A 28 -2.21 16.07 56.56
N MET A 29 -2.00 17.34 56.90
CA MET A 29 -1.92 17.80 58.29
C MET A 29 -2.66 19.14 58.43
N THR A 30 -3.78 19.08 59.13
CA THR A 30 -4.44 20.17 59.85
C THR A 30 -3.70 20.44 61.17
N ASP A 31 -3.46 21.70 61.52
CA ASP A 31 -3.81 22.23 62.86
C ASP A 31 -3.89 23.77 62.87
N ALA A 32 -4.80 24.26 63.70
CA ALA A 32 -5.21 25.63 63.92
C ALA A 32 -4.30 26.39 64.91
N GLY A 33 -4.51 27.72 65.04
CA GLY A 33 -4.15 28.40 66.29
C GLY A 33 -3.64 29.85 66.21
N ASN A 34 -4.57 30.78 66.01
CA ASN A 34 -4.86 31.95 66.86
C ASN A 34 -3.79 33.02 67.29
N ASN A 35 -4.23 34.28 67.14
CA ASN A 35 -4.03 35.46 67.99
C ASN A 35 -2.66 36.18 68.10
N GLY A 36 -2.61 37.39 67.52
CA GLY A 36 -2.76 38.65 68.28
C GLY A 36 -1.51 39.28 68.91
N GLY A 37 -1.30 40.59 68.63
CA GLY A 37 -0.76 41.54 69.61
C GLY A 37 0.41 42.44 69.18
N GLN A 38 0.09 43.74 69.00
CA GLN A 38 0.79 44.95 69.51
C GLN A 38 2.20 45.31 68.98
N ASP A 39 2.35 46.48 68.33
CA ASP A 39 2.71 47.82 68.88
C ASP A 39 4.23 48.07 68.73
N SER A 40 4.76 49.07 68.02
CA SER A 40 4.87 50.47 68.46
C SER A 40 5.76 51.27 67.46
N GLY A 41 5.46 52.56 67.26
CA GLY A 41 6.01 53.50 66.24
C GLY A 41 7.47 53.98 66.45
N PRO A 42 7.88 55.26 66.21
CA PRO A 42 7.07 56.48 66.07
C PRO A 42 7.60 57.56 65.06
N ARG A 43 6.95 58.75 65.10
CA ARG A 43 7.40 60.12 64.70
C ARG A 43 7.08 60.53 63.26
N ASP A 44 6.64 61.75 62.97
CA ASP A 44 6.29 63.00 63.69
C ASP A 44 5.42 63.80 62.68
N GLY A 45 4.41 64.60 63.02
CA GLY A 45 4.42 65.84 63.79
C GLY A 45 3.50 66.88 63.09
N SER A 46 2.24 66.96 63.55
CA SER A 46 1.32 68.12 63.76
C SER A 46 1.56 69.52 63.13
N PRO A 47 0.60 70.50 63.22
CA PRO A 47 -0.82 70.45 63.63
C PRO A 47 -1.82 71.34 62.81
N ASN A 48 -3.10 71.16 63.12
CA ASN A 48 -4.30 71.96 62.79
C ASN A 48 -4.21 73.50 62.97
N ASP A 49 -4.93 74.23 62.12
CA ASP A 49 -6.08 75.11 62.43
C ASP A 49 -6.91 75.23 61.11
N GLY A 50 -8.18 75.60 60.99
CA GLY A 50 -9.26 76.07 61.85
C GLY A 50 -10.53 76.10 60.96
N SER A 51 -11.69 75.80 61.53
CA SER A 51 -13.00 75.83 60.87
C SER A 51 -13.55 77.27 60.72
N PRO A 52 -14.85 77.51 60.44
CA PRO A 52 -15.55 77.43 59.16
C PRO A 52 -16.15 78.80 58.77
N THR A 53 -16.39 79.10 57.50
CA THR A 53 -17.38 80.14 57.13
C THR A 53 -18.11 79.78 55.84
N ASP A 54 -19.44 79.80 55.95
CA ASP A 54 -20.42 79.57 54.89
C ASP A 54 -20.39 80.65 53.80
N GLY A 55 -20.56 80.22 52.56
CA GLY A 55 -21.03 81.04 51.44
C GLY A 55 -22.16 80.29 50.72
N PRO A 56 -23.29 80.93 50.40
CA PRO A 56 -24.54 80.25 50.04
C PRO A 56 -24.45 79.51 48.71
N MET A 57 -25.07 78.33 48.67
CA MET A 57 -25.41 77.61 47.44
C MET A 57 -26.29 78.50 46.56
N THR A 58 -25.79 78.81 45.36
CA THR A 58 -26.62 79.25 44.24
C THR A 58 -26.70 78.10 43.24
N ASP A 59 -27.82 77.41 43.26
CA ASP A 59 -28.30 76.47 42.26
C ASP A 59 -28.65 77.21 40.97
N GLY A 60 -27.67 77.32 40.08
CA GLY A 60 -27.94 77.64 38.68
C GLY A 60 -28.80 76.53 38.05
N PRO A 61 -29.83 76.85 37.25
CA PRO A 61 -30.70 75.83 36.67
C PRO A 61 -29.90 74.92 35.74
N MET A 62 -29.81 73.63 36.08
CA MET A 62 -29.41 72.58 35.15
C MET A 62 -30.52 72.48 34.09
N ALA A 63 -30.29 73.13 32.95
CA ALA A 63 -31.05 72.85 31.76
C ALA A 63 -30.44 71.59 31.14
N ASP A 64 -31.11 70.47 31.35
CA ASP A 64 -30.84 69.22 30.65
C ASP A 64 -31.11 69.45 29.15
N GLY A 65 -30.05 69.71 28.39
CA GLY A 65 -30.12 69.61 26.93
C GLY A 65 -30.49 68.17 26.57
N PRO A 66 -31.37 67.93 25.58
CA PRO A 66 -31.68 66.57 25.16
C PRO A 66 -30.38 65.93 24.65
N MET A 67 -29.87 64.94 25.39
CA MET A 67 -28.94 63.96 24.84
C MET A 67 -29.72 63.20 23.78
N ALA A 68 -29.63 63.70 22.55
CA ALA A 68 -29.93 62.88 21.40
C ALA A 68 -28.85 61.79 21.40
N ASP A 69 -29.23 60.61 21.88
CA ASP A 69 -28.54 59.37 21.57
C ASP A 69 -28.54 59.26 20.04
N GLY A 70 -27.47 59.77 19.43
CA GLY A 70 -27.12 59.38 18.07
C GLY A 70 -27.10 57.85 18.05
N PRO A 71 -27.59 57.20 16.99
CA PRO A 71 -27.58 55.75 16.95
C PRO A 71 -26.12 55.34 17.12
N MET A 72 -25.82 54.68 18.24
CA MET A 72 -24.68 53.79 18.29
C MET A 72 -25.03 52.74 17.25
N ALA A 73 -24.64 52.99 16.01
CA ALA A 73 -24.40 51.95 15.05
C ALA A 73 -23.39 51.08 15.78
N ASP A 74 -23.91 50.06 16.45
CA ASP A 74 -23.18 48.91 16.93
C ASP A 74 -22.48 48.43 15.67
N ALA A 75 -21.24 48.90 15.51
CA ALA A 75 -20.36 48.48 14.45
C ALA A 75 -20.18 47.01 14.76
N MET A 76 -21.04 46.20 14.13
CA MET A 76 -21.04 44.75 14.18
C MET A 76 -19.58 44.37 14.21
N LEU A 77 -19.17 43.85 15.35
CA LEU A 77 -17.86 43.29 15.62
C LEU A 77 -17.43 42.63 14.31
N ASP A 78 -16.49 43.25 13.60
CA ASP A 78 -15.98 42.78 12.32
C ASP A 78 -15.24 41.48 12.63
N ALA A 79 -16.03 40.42 12.75
CA ALA A 79 -15.60 39.09 13.04
C ALA A 79 -14.84 38.67 11.80
N SER A 80 -13.55 39.00 11.76
CA SER A 80 -12.56 38.62 10.77
C SER A 80 -13.05 37.41 9.96
N VAL A 81 -13.68 37.70 8.82
CA VAL A 81 -14.35 36.75 7.92
C VAL A 81 -13.28 36.09 7.07
N LEU A 82 -12.29 35.46 7.71
CA LEU A 82 -11.23 34.78 6.99
C LEU A 82 -11.81 33.47 6.47
N ALA A 83 -11.89 33.29 5.16
CA ALA A 83 -12.34 32.03 4.59
C ALA A 83 -11.40 30.88 5.03
N PRO A 84 -11.94 29.68 5.32
CA PRO A 84 -11.12 28.50 5.56
C PRO A 84 -10.28 28.15 4.32
N THR A 85 -9.10 27.56 4.56
CA THR A 85 -8.16 27.15 3.51
C THR A 85 -7.71 25.70 3.71
N VAL A 86 -7.42 25.01 2.60
CA VAL A 86 -6.86 23.65 2.63
C VAL A 86 -5.35 23.74 2.71
N ILE A 87 -4.76 23.22 3.79
CA ILE A 87 -3.32 23.28 4.07
C ILE A 87 -2.55 22.08 3.49
N SER A 88 -3.22 20.92 3.37
CA SER A 88 -2.61 19.72 2.80
C SER A 88 -3.67 18.75 2.29
N THR A 89 -3.34 17.99 1.26
CA THR A 89 -4.15 16.90 0.74
C THR A 89 -3.36 15.60 0.65
N PHE A 90 -4.07 14.48 0.76
CA PHE A 90 -3.55 13.17 0.42
C PHE A 90 -4.56 12.45 -0.47
N PRO A 91 -4.19 12.00 -1.68
CA PRO A 91 -2.91 12.22 -2.34
C PRO A 91 -2.62 13.72 -2.59
N ILE A 92 -1.33 14.08 -2.62
CA ILE A 92 -0.89 15.44 -2.97
C ILE A 92 -1.27 15.76 -4.43
N ASN A 93 -1.45 17.04 -4.75
CA ASN A 93 -1.73 17.45 -6.11
C ASN A 93 -0.62 16.98 -7.09
N GLY A 94 -1.02 16.31 -8.16
CA GLY A 94 -0.13 15.72 -9.16
C GLY A 94 0.51 14.38 -8.74
N ALA A 95 0.05 13.75 -7.64
CA ALA A 95 0.59 12.47 -7.21
C ALA A 95 0.44 11.41 -8.31
N MET A 96 1.54 10.71 -8.58
CA MET A 96 1.56 9.52 -9.43
C MET A 96 1.60 8.27 -8.55
N ASN A 97 1.19 7.14 -9.10
CA ASN A 97 1.25 5.85 -8.45
C ASN A 97 0.41 5.68 -7.16
N VAL A 98 -0.73 6.35 -7.05
CA VAL A 98 -1.60 6.25 -5.86
C VAL A 98 -2.27 4.87 -5.76
N PRO A 99 -2.15 4.15 -4.62
CA PRO A 99 -2.84 2.88 -4.44
C PRO A 99 -4.36 3.01 -4.64
N VAL A 100 -4.97 2.01 -5.29
CA VAL A 100 -6.41 2.04 -5.63
C VAL A 100 -7.35 1.99 -4.42
N GLY A 101 -6.86 1.58 -3.25
CA GLY A 101 -7.60 1.58 -1.99
C GLY A 101 -7.38 2.84 -1.14
N THR A 102 -6.76 3.89 -1.69
CA THR A 102 -6.44 5.10 -0.94
C THR A 102 -7.68 5.95 -0.65
N ASN A 103 -7.86 6.29 0.63
CA ASN A 103 -8.80 7.32 1.05
C ASN A 103 -8.25 8.71 0.68
N VAL A 104 -9.10 9.57 0.16
CA VAL A 104 -8.72 10.92 -0.27
C VAL A 104 -9.01 11.89 0.88
N THR A 105 -7.99 12.58 1.38
CA THR A 105 -8.10 13.49 2.53
C THR A 105 -7.73 14.93 2.18
N ALA A 106 -8.33 15.86 2.92
CA ALA A 106 -7.98 17.27 2.91
C ALA A 106 -7.98 17.79 4.35
N THR A 107 -6.90 18.44 4.75
CA THR A 107 -6.76 19.09 6.05
C THR A 107 -6.92 20.58 5.89
N PHE A 108 -7.74 21.18 6.75
CA PHE A 108 -8.01 22.61 6.77
C PHE A 108 -7.15 23.34 7.81
N ASP A 109 -6.98 24.64 7.64
CA ASP A 109 -6.31 25.54 8.59
C ASP A 109 -7.06 25.68 9.93
N ARG A 110 -8.31 25.24 9.98
CA ARG A 110 -9.21 25.38 11.14
C ARG A 110 -10.26 24.27 11.22
N ILE A 111 -11.06 24.33 12.28
CA ILE A 111 -12.21 23.43 12.46
C ILE A 111 -13.35 23.86 11.53
N MET A 112 -13.75 22.95 10.65
CA MET A 112 -14.89 23.07 9.75
C MET A 112 -16.20 22.58 10.40
N ASN A 113 -17.33 23.03 9.87
CA ASN A 113 -18.63 22.45 10.19
C ASN A 113 -18.80 21.12 9.42
N GLY A 114 -18.64 19.99 10.12
CA GLY A 114 -18.75 18.65 9.53
C GLY A 114 -20.07 18.37 8.81
N ALA A 115 -21.17 19.06 9.15
CA ALA A 115 -22.44 18.91 8.46
C ALA A 115 -22.43 19.47 7.02
N THR A 116 -21.50 20.39 6.72
CA THR A 116 -21.32 20.97 5.39
C THR A 116 -20.40 20.13 4.50
N LEU A 117 -19.66 19.17 5.08
CA LEU A 117 -18.75 18.27 4.38
C LEU A 117 -19.48 16.97 4.04
N THR A 118 -20.08 16.95 2.86
CA THR A 118 -20.90 15.83 2.36
C THR A 118 -20.45 15.42 0.97
N MET A 119 -21.09 14.40 0.40
CA MET A 119 -20.82 13.94 -0.96
C MET A 119 -21.12 14.97 -2.06
N SER A 120 -21.83 16.06 -1.75
CA SER A 120 -22.03 17.16 -2.70
C SER A 120 -20.91 18.19 -2.65
N THR A 121 -20.25 18.34 -1.50
CA THR A 121 -19.22 19.36 -1.28
C THR A 121 -17.81 18.80 -1.36
N PHE A 122 -17.59 17.52 -1.09
CA PHE A 122 -16.33 16.82 -1.33
C PHE A 122 -16.56 15.65 -2.31
N THR A 123 -16.11 15.86 -3.55
CA THR A 123 -16.32 14.93 -4.66
C THR A 123 -15.00 14.40 -5.21
N VAL A 124 -15.02 13.17 -5.73
CA VAL A 124 -13.93 12.56 -6.49
C VAL A 124 -14.49 12.09 -7.82
N MET A 125 -13.86 12.48 -8.92
CA MET A 125 -14.27 12.16 -10.29
C MET A 125 -13.16 11.44 -11.04
N GLN A 126 -13.54 10.49 -11.88
CA GLN A 126 -12.71 9.89 -12.92
C GLN A 126 -13.13 10.46 -14.28
N GLY A 127 -12.43 11.48 -14.76
CA GLY A 127 -12.91 12.25 -15.91
C GLY A 127 -14.28 12.86 -15.63
N ALA A 128 -15.32 12.42 -16.36
CA ALA A 128 -16.71 12.85 -16.15
C ALA A 128 -17.52 11.96 -15.19
N THR A 129 -16.98 10.81 -14.78
CA THR A 129 -17.71 9.83 -13.97
C THR A 129 -17.48 10.10 -12.48
N PRO A 130 -18.52 10.35 -11.66
CA PRO A 130 -18.37 10.51 -10.23
C PRO A 130 -18.09 9.17 -9.55
N ILE A 131 -17.14 9.15 -8.61
CA ILE A 131 -16.85 7.99 -7.77
C ILE A 131 -17.79 7.99 -6.56
N THR A 132 -18.40 6.85 -6.28
CA THR A 132 -19.26 6.68 -5.10
C THR A 132 -18.42 6.39 -3.86
N GLY A 133 -18.85 6.93 -2.72
CA GLY A 133 -18.09 6.86 -1.47
C GLY A 133 -18.86 7.44 -0.29
N ALA A 134 -18.16 7.60 0.82
CA ALA A 134 -18.64 8.28 2.01
C ALA A 134 -17.65 9.38 2.40
N VAL A 135 -18.16 10.52 2.87
CA VAL A 135 -17.35 11.59 3.45
C VAL A 135 -17.47 11.51 4.97
N SER A 136 -16.33 11.54 5.64
CA SER A 136 -16.22 11.65 7.09
C SER A 136 -15.35 12.86 7.45
N TYR A 137 -15.55 13.40 8.64
CA TYR A 137 -14.80 14.56 9.12
C TYR A 137 -14.41 14.36 10.58
N SER A 138 -13.14 14.60 10.90
CA SER A 138 -12.61 14.47 12.26
C SER A 138 -11.47 15.47 12.50
N GLY A 139 -11.53 16.19 13.62
CA GLY A 139 -10.56 17.25 13.96
C GLY A 139 -10.64 18.41 12.97
N THR A 140 -9.66 18.51 12.07
CA THR A 140 -9.58 19.47 10.95
C THR A 140 -9.46 18.78 9.59
N THR A 141 -9.69 17.46 9.51
CA THR A 141 -9.47 16.66 8.30
C THR A 141 -10.78 16.06 7.79
N ALA A 142 -11.10 16.36 6.53
CA ALA A 142 -12.14 15.66 5.77
C ALA A 142 -11.54 14.47 5.04
N THR A 143 -12.24 13.34 5.04
CA THR A 143 -11.83 12.08 4.41
C THR A 143 -12.95 11.54 3.54
N PHE A 144 -12.69 11.42 2.25
CA PHE A 144 -13.51 10.70 1.28
C PHE A 144 -13.04 9.25 1.19
N MET A 145 -13.94 8.31 1.49
CA MET A 145 -13.72 6.86 1.45
C MET A 145 -14.46 6.29 0.25
N PRO A 146 -13.77 5.90 -0.85
CA PRO A 146 -14.40 5.25 -1.99
C PRO A 146 -15.09 3.95 -1.56
N MET A 147 -16.30 3.71 -2.06
CA MET A 147 -17.07 2.49 -1.72
C MET A 147 -16.56 1.26 -2.46
N ASN A 148 -15.97 1.49 -3.65
CA ASN A 148 -15.22 0.50 -4.42
C ASN A 148 -13.79 1.03 -4.62
N PRO A 149 -12.78 0.14 -4.71
CA PRO A 149 -11.42 0.54 -5.09
C PRO A 149 -11.42 1.34 -6.40
N LEU A 150 -10.58 2.36 -6.46
CA LEU A 150 -10.37 3.16 -7.66
C LEU A 150 -9.84 2.26 -8.79
N SER A 151 -10.16 2.58 -10.04
CA SER A 151 -9.58 1.89 -11.20
C SER A 151 -8.09 2.21 -11.35
N LEU A 152 -7.29 1.21 -11.75
CA LEU A 152 -5.82 1.28 -11.90
C LEU A 152 -5.39 2.20 -13.05
N SER A 153 -4.21 2.84 -12.91
CA SER A 153 -3.54 3.64 -13.95
C SER A 153 -4.43 4.72 -14.58
N LEU A 154 -5.29 5.34 -13.78
CA LEU A 154 -6.26 6.32 -14.26
C LEU A 154 -6.16 7.64 -13.48
N PRO A 155 -6.40 8.78 -14.16
CA PRO A 155 -6.43 10.07 -13.51
C PRO A 155 -7.74 10.29 -12.75
N TYR A 156 -7.63 10.78 -11.53
CA TYR A 156 -8.72 11.20 -10.67
C TYR A 156 -8.59 12.67 -10.32
N THR A 157 -9.72 13.34 -10.18
CA THR A 157 -9.82 14.73 -9.75
C THR A 157 -10.68 14.80 -8.50
N ALA A 158 -10.12 15.31 -7.41
CA ALA A 158 -10.86 15.58 -6.20
C ALA A 158 -11.17 17.09 -6.11
N ARG A 159 -12.36 17.41 -5.60
CA ARG A 159 -12.87 18.78 -5.50
C ARG A 159 -13.60 18.98 -4.18
N ILE A 160 -13.23 20.05 -3.48
CA ILE A 160 -13.98 20.60 -2.35
C ILE A 160 -14.61 21.91 -2.79
N THR A 161 -15.93 21.99 -2.75
CA THR A 161 -16.67 23.16 -3.24
C THR A 161 -16.75 24.28 -2.21
N THR A 162 -17.11 25.49 -2.65
CA THR A 162 -17.49 26.61 -1.77
C THR A 162 -18.69 26.34 -0.85
N GLY A 163 -19.41 25.23 -1.01
CA GLY A 163 -20.46 24.81 -0.06
C GLY A 163 -19.93 24.32 1.30
N ALA A 164 -18.63 24.03 1.43
CA ALA A 164 -18.04 23.67 2.72
C ALA A 164 -17.66 24.92 3.53
N ALA A 165 -18.12 24.97 4.79
CA ALA A 165 -18.00 26.14 5.65
C ALA A 165 -17.52 25.79 7.07
N ASP A 166 -16.98 26.77 7.77
CA ASP A 166 -16.60 26.64 9.18
C ASP A 166 -17.81 26.73 10.14
N LEU A 167 -17.55 26.58 11.45
CA LEU A 167 -18.59 26.68 12.48
C LEU A 167 -19.23 28.07 12.58
N MET A 168 -18.58 29.10 12.04
CA MET A 168 -19.07 30.48 12.00
C MET A 168 -19.83 30.78 10.69
N GLY A 169 -19.92 29.81 9.77
CA GLY A 169 -20.60 29.95 8.49
C GLY A 169 -19.74 30.52 7.36
N ASN A 170 -18.44 30.69 7.57
CA ASN A 170 -17.54 31.17 6.52
C ASN A 170 -17.23 30.04 5.54
N ALA A 171 -17.65 30.21 4.29
CA ALA A 171 -17.38 29.28 3.20
C ALA A 171 -15.94 29.41 2.66
N LEU A 172 -15.43 28.34 2.03
CA LEU A 172 -14.23 28.43 1.20
C LEU A 172 -14.37 29.54 0.15
N ALA A 173 -13.30 30.32 -0.05
CA ALA A 173 -13.31 31.43 -1.00
C ALA A 173 -13.43 30.97 -2.46
N ASN A 174 -12.83 29.81 -2.79
CA ASN A 174 -12.89 29.18 -4.11
C ASN A 174 -12.96 27.66 -3.94
N ASP A 175 -13.41 26.97 -4.97
CA ASP A 175 -13.29 25.52 -5.02
C ASP A 175 -11.82 25.09 -4.97
N TYR A 176 -11.53 24.12 -4.12
CA TYR A 176 -10.21 23.51 -4.05
C TYR A 176 -10.20 22.24 -4.90
N VAL A 177 -9.41 22.24 -5.97
CA VAL A 177 -9.33 21.13 -6.92
C VAL A 177 -7.90 20.62 -6.99
N TRP A 178 -7.73 19.30 -6.93
CA TRP A 178 -6.44 18.65 -7.16
C TRP A 178 -6.64 17.34 -7.90
N SER A 179 -5.61 16.94 -8.64
CA SER A 179 -5.61 15.70 -9.41
C SER A 179 -4.56 14.73 -8.89
N PHE A 180 -4.82 13.44 -9.03
CA PHE A 180 -3.85 12.38 -8.78
C PHE A 180 -4.11 11.21 -9.72
N ASN A 181 -3.07 10.44 -10.00
CA ASN A 181 -3.17 9.25 -10.83
C ASN A 181 -3.04 8.02 -9.95
N THR A 182 -4.01 7.12 -10.04
CA THR A 182 -3.84 5.80 -9.43
C THR A 182 -2.67 5.10 -10.08
N GLY A 183 -1.89 4.42 -9.26
CA GLY A 183 -0.78 3.62 -9.69
C GLY A 183 -1.17 2.25 -10.11
N MET A 184 -0.18 1.62 -10.72
CA MET A 184 -0.08 0.18 -10.65
C MET A 184 0.09 -0.21 -9.18
N CYS A 185 -0.57 -1.28 -8.80
CA CYS A 185 -0.37 -1.88 -7.50
C CYS A 185 0.96 -2.63 -7.56
N SER A 186 2.03 -1.96 -7.10
CA SER A 186 3.37 -2.53 -7.12
C SER A 186 3.37 -3.85 -6.37
N GLN A 187 3.85 -4.90 -7.04
CA GLN A 187 4.03 -6.21 -6.45
C GLN A 187 5.45 -6.28 -5.89
N ALA A 188 5.62 -6.84 -4.69
CA ALA A 188 6.94 -7.24 -4.25
C ALA A 188 7.49 -8.34 -5.18
N PRO A 189 8.80 -8.51 -5.34
CA PRO A 189 9.36 -9.70 -5.99
C PRO A 189 8.87 -11.00 -5.32
N VAL A 190 8.85 -12.11 -6.05
CA VAL A 190 8.57 -13.44 -5.49
C VAL A 190 9.89 -14.05 -5.02
N GLU A 191 9.96 -14.40 -3.74
CA GLU A 191 11.18 -14.91 -3.11
C GLU A 191 11.48 -16.36 -3.48
N LEU A 192 12.39 -16.56 -4.44
CA LEU A 192 12.79 -17.89 -4.92
C LEU A 192 13.77 -18.61 -3.98
N ASN A 193 14.44 -17.90 -3.09
CA ASN A 193 15.49 -18.44 -2.21
C ASN A 193 16.47 -19.35 -3.00
N THR A 194 16.77 -20.57 -2.52
CA THR A 194 17.71 -21.46 -3.22
C THR A 194 17.20 -21.97 -4.56
N ALA A 195 15.88 -21.97 -4.82
CA ALA A 195 15.36 -22.26 -6.15
C ALA A 195 15.83 -21.22 -7.17
N GLY A 196 16.09 -19.99 -6.71
CA GLY A 196 16.65 -18.90 -7.51
C GLY A 196 18.02 -19.20 -8.11
N ASN A 197 18.77 -20.19 -7.58
CA ASN A 197 20.08 -20.57 -8.13
C ASN A 197 19.97 -21.42 -9.40
N PHE A 198 18.85 -22.11 -9.59
CA PHE A 198 18.62 -23.02 -10.70
C PHE A 198 18.08 -22.30 -11.93
N ALA A 199 18.66 -22.61 -13.08
CA ALA A 199 18.06 -22.29 -14.37
C ALA A 199 16.99 -23.32 -14.75
N VAL A 200 17.20 -24.58 -14.36
CA VAL A 200 16.26 -25.69 -14.59
C VAL A 200 16.12 -26.52 -13.32
N LEU A 201 14.89 -26.71 -12.84
CA LEU A 201 14.59 -27.57 -11.69
C LEU A 201 13.32 -28.38 -12.00
N ALA A 202 13.34 -29.69 -11.75
CA ALA A 202 12.19 -30.57 -12.02
C ALA A 202 11.89 -31.53 -10.86
N GLY A 203 10.62 -31.92 -10.71
CA GLY A 203 10.19 -32.90 -9.71
C GLY A 203 10.53 -34.33 -10.09
N ALA A 204 10.32 -34.66 -11.37
CA ALA A 204 10.43 -36.02 -11.88
C ALA A 204 11.69 -36.28 -12.71
N SER A 205 11.94 -35.47 -13.74
CA SER A 205 13.12 -35.64 -14.60
C SER A 205 13.43 -34.38 -15.40
N VAL A 206 14.67 -34.26 -15.86
CA VAL A 206 15.07 -33.33 -16.91
C VAL A 206 15.58 -34.12 -18.10
N THR A 207 14.99 -33.91 -19.28
CA THR A 207 15.40 -34.57 -20.52
C THR A 207 15.72 -33.53 -21.57
N SER A 208 16.86 -33.68 -22.24
CA SER A 208 17.26 -32.83 -23.36
C SER A 208 17.54 -33.62 -24.63
N THR A 209 17.05 -33.11 -25.76
CA THR A 209 17.49 -33.51 -27.11
C THR A 209 18.29 -32.37 -27.74
N GLY A 210 19.22 -32.66 -28.66
CA GLY A 210 20.04 -31.62 -29.29
C GLY A 210 21.06 -30.93 -28.37
N MET A 211 21.58 -29.79 -28.82
CA MET A 211 22.62 -29.01 -28.14
C MET A 211 22.02 -27.92 -27.26
N THR A 212 21.45 -28.31 -26.12
CA THR A 212 20.94 -27.35 -25.13
C THR A 212 22.09 -26.73 -24.34
N VAL A 213 22.03 -25.43 -24.04
CA VAL A 213 22.96 -24.74 -23.14
C VAL A 213 22.16 -24.17 -21.97
N VAL A 214 22.51 -24.58 -20.76
CA VAL A 214 21.93 -24.10 -19.51
C VAL A 214 22.98 -23.27 -18.77
N THR A 215 22.69 -22.01 -18.47
CA THR A 215 23.55 -21.12 -17.67
C THR A 215 22.90 -20.89 -16.31
N GLY A 216 23.45 -21.54 -15.29
CA GLY A 216 22.83 -21.72 -13.97
C GLY A 216 22.73 -23.22 -13.62
N ASP A 217 22.34 -23.51 -12.38
CA ASP A 217 22.28 -24.89 -11.90
C ASP A 217 21.11 -25.66 -12.54
N LEU A 218 21.28 -26.97 -12.68
CA LEU A 218 20.27 -27.90 -13.18
C LEU A 218 20.00 -28.95 -12.11
N GLY A 219 18.73 -29.17 -11.76
CA GLY A 219 18.37 -30.09 -10.67
C GLY A 219 17.12 -30.92 -10.91
N VAL A 220 17.09 -32.09 -10.26
CA VAL A 220 15.89 -32.94 -10.13
C VAL A 220 15.79 -33.42 -8.69
N SER A 221 14.61 -33.36 -8.09
CA SER A 221 14.33 -33.93 -6.76
C SER A 221 12.82 -34.11 -6.59
N PRO A 222 12.32 -35.17 -5.92
CA PRO A 222 13.07 -36.22 -5.22
C PRO A 222 13.66 -37.30 -6.13
N LEU A 223 13.28 -37.34 -7.41
CA LEU A 223 13.87 -38.28 -8.37
C LEU A 223 15.26 -37.81 -8.81
N THR A 224 15.92 -38.60 -9.66
CA THR A 224 17.35 -38.41 -10.01
C THR A 224 17.61 -38.39 -11.52
N SER A 225 16.58 -38.48 -12.36
CA SER A 225 16.77 -38.67 -13.80
C SER A 225 17.10 -37.35 -14.51
N ILE A 226 18.34 -37.21 -14.96
CA ILE A 226 18.81 -36.16 -15.86
C ILE A 226 19.39 -36.84 -17.10
N THR A 227 18.84 -36.57 -18.28
CA THR A 227 19.28 -37.20 -19.54
C THR A 227 19.49 -36.17 -20.65
N GLY A 228 20.34 -36.47 -21.63
CA GLY A 228 20.67 -35.56 -22.74
C GLY A 228 21.91 -34.68 -22.53
N PHE A 229 22.52 -34.74 -21.35
CA PHE A 229 23.80 -34.12 -21.02
C PHE A 229 24.84 -35.25 -20.96
N PRO A 230 25.90 -35.25 -21.81
CA PRO A 230 26.70 -34.06 -22.17
C PRO A 230 26.47 -33.49 -23.59
N ARG A 231 25.50 -33.98 -24.39
CA ARG A 231 25.20 -33.32 -25.69
C ARG A 231 24.70 -31.90 -25.49
N GLY A 232 23.84 -31.71 -24.49
CA GLY A 232 23.64 -30.42 -23.85
C GLY A 232 24.75 -30.10 -22.85
N ILE A 233 24.97 -28.81 -22.62
CA ILE A 233 25.98 -28.25 -21.72
C ILE A 233 25.28 -27.57 -20.55
N VAL A 234 25.79 -27.78 -19.33
CA VAL A 234 25.39 -27.05 -18.13
C VAL A 234 26.57 -26.22 -17.66
N ASN A 235 26.44 -24.90 -17.73
CA ASN A 235 27.35 -23.91 -17.17
C ASN A 235 26.91 -23.59 -15.73
N GLY A 236 27.02 -24.60 -14.87
CA GLY A 236 26.54 -24.62 -13.49
C GLY A 236 26.70 -26.02 -12.91
N ALA A 237 26.17 -26.26 -11.70
CA ALA A 237 26.18 -27.58 -11.09
C ALA A 237 24.96 -28.41 -11.52
N GLN A 238 25.17 -29.73 -11.65
CA GLN A 238 24.07 -30.69 -11.82
C GLN A 238 23.75 -31.36 -10.48
N HIS A 239 22.48 -31.35 -10.10
CA HIS A 239 21.98 -31.85 -8.82
C HIS A 239 20.85 -32.88 -9.03
N ALA A 240 21.22 -34.14 -9.20
CA ALA A 240 20.28 -35.26 -9.26
C ALA A 240 19.99 -35.82 -7.85
N GLY A 241 18.81 -35.56 -7.29
CA GLY A 241 18.36 -36.05 -5.99
C GLY A 241 19.23 -35.63 -4.80
N THR A 242 19.97 -34.53 -4.92
CA THR A 242 20.82 -34.01 -3.83
C THR A 242 20.01 -33.23 -2.80
N ALA A 243 20.58 -33.00 -1.62
CA ALA A 243 19.99 -32.11 -0.62
C ALA A 243 19.76 -30.69 -1.16
N THR A 244 20.65 -30.18 -2.00
CA THR A 244 20.51 -28.85 -2.64
C THR A 244 19.26 -28.78 -3.52
N SER A 245 19.06 -29.78 -4.41
CA SER A 245 17.85 -29.84 -5.25
C SER A 245 16.58 -30.08 -4.44
N ALA A 246 16.66 -30.82 -3.33
CA ALA A 246 15.52 -31.05 -2.44
C ALA A 246 15.08 -29.76 -1.71
N ILE A 247 16.02 -29.00 -1.16
CA ILE A 247 15.73 -27.70 -0.53
C ILE A 247 15.20 -26.72 -1.58
N ALA A 248 15.77 -26.71 -2.79
CA ALA A 248 15.28 -25.88 -3.88
C ALA A 248 13.84 -26.22 -4.30
N GLN A 249 13.45 -27.49 -4.32
CA GLN A 249 12.05 -27.88 -4.57
C GLN A 249 11.08 -27.39 -3.47
N GLY A 250 11.53 -27.40 -2.21
CA GLY A 250 10.80 -26.81 -1.10
C GLY A 250 10.58 -25.31 -1.30
N HIS A 251 11.64 -24.57 -1.61
CA HIS A 251 11.55 -23.12 -1.88
C HIS A 251 10.75 -22.80 -3.14
N LEU A 252 10.82 -23.62 -4.20
CA LEU A 252 9.97 -23.48 -5.38
C LEU A 252 8.49 -23.62 -5.00
N THR A 253 8.15 -24.57 -4.13
CA THR A 253 6.78 -24.72 -3.62
C THR A 253 6.32 -23.48 -2.86
N THR A 254 7.15 -22.95 -1.95
CA THR A 254 6.83 -21.70 -1.24
C THR A 254 6.65 -20.51 -2.19
N ALA A 255 7.53 -20.35 -3.17
CA ALA A 255 7.45 -19.28 -4.17
C ALA A 255 6.20 -19.40 -5.06
N TYR A 256 5.86 -20.62 -5.47
CA TYR A 256 4.65 -20.91 -6.23
C TYR A 256 3.39 -20.56 -5.42
N ASP A 257 3.34 -20.97 -4.15
CA ASP A 257 2.19 -20.73 -3.28
C ASP A 257 2.05 -19.23 -2.91
N ASP A 258 3.17 -18.49 -2.72
CA ASP A 258 3.16 -17.02 -2.61
C ASP A 258 2.56 -16.40 -3.87
N ALA A 259 3.14 -16.70 -5.04
CA ALA A 259 2.70 -16.15 -6.31
C ALA A 259 1.23 -16.47 -6.59
N ALA A 260 0.74 -17.67 -6.28
CA ALA A 260 -0.66 -18.08 -6.45
C ALA A 260 -1.62 -17.42 -5.43
N GLY A 261 -1.14 -17.15 -4.22
CA GLY A 261 -1.91 -16.55 -3.12
C GLY A 261 -2.10 -15.05 -3.23
N ARG A 262 -1.33 -14.36 -4.09
CA ARG A 262 -1.47 -12.92 -4.28
C ARG A 262 -2.85 -12.56 -4.85
N SER A 263 -3.46 -11.53 -4.28
CA SER A 263 -4.82 -11.10 -4.65
C SER A 263 -4.96 -9.58 -4.78
N LEU A 264 -3.99 -8.81 -4.28
CA LEU A 264 -4.05 -7.37 -4.30
C LEU A 264 -3.99 -6.87 -5.74
N CYS A 265 -5.05 -6.15 -6.14
CA CYS A 265 -5.15 -5.43 -7.40
C CYS A 265 -4.95 -6.29 -8.66
N ALA A 266 -5.40 -7.55 -8.61
CA ALA A 266 -5.29 -8.47 -9.74
C ALA A 266 -6.09 -7.97 -10.95
N VAL A 267 -5.43 -7.84 -12.09
CA VAL A 267 -6.04 -7.59 -13.40
C VAL A 267 -6.43 -8.93 -14.00
N THR A 268 -7.71 -9.09 -14.37
CA THR A 268 -8.17 -10.33 -15.00
C THR A 268 -7.73 -10.37 -16.46
N VAL A 269 -7.10 -11.47 -16.86
CA VAL A 269 -6.66 -11.75 -18.23
C VAL A 269 -7.10 -13.16 -18.65
N ALA A 270 -7.30 -13.38 -19.94
CA ALA A 270 -7.71 -14.68 -20.46
C ALA A 270 -7.27 -14.85 -21.92
N GLY A 271 -6.97 -16.10 -22.31
CA GLY A 271 -6.64 -16.45 -23.69
C GLY A 271 -5.32 -15.86 -24.16
N ASN A 272 -5.30 -15.33 -25.38
CA ASN A 272 -4.10 -14.83 -26.04
C ASN A 272 -3.65 -13.47 -25.48
N LEU A 273 -2.41 -13.42 -25.00
CA LEU A 273 -1.72 -12.20 -24.56
C LEU A 273 -0.88 -11.55 -25.67
N GLY A 274 -0.66 -12.23 -26.80
CA GLY A 274 0.16 -11.69 -27.88
C GLY A 274 -0.49 -10.45 -28.51
N GLY A 275 0.35 -9.45 -28.83
CA GLY A 275 -0.05 -8.12 -29.28
C GLY A 275 -0.36 -7.13 -28.14
N MET A 276 -0.39 -7.59 -26.89
CA MET A 276 -0.60 -6.71 -25.74
C MET A 276 0.72 -6.06 -25.29
N THR A 277 0.61 -4.85 -24.78
CA THR A 277 1.63 -4.22 -23.94
C THR A 277 1.07 -4.15 -22.52
N LEU A 278 1.69 -4.87 -21.61
CA LEU A 278 1.29 -4.97 -20.22
C LEU A 278 2.26 -4.17 -19.35
N THR A 279 1.72 -3.47 -18.36
CA THR A 279 2.48 -2.69 -17.39
C THR A 279 2.69 -3.50 -16.10
N PRO A 280 3.59 -3.11 -15.17
CA PRO A 280 3.83 -3.87 -13.95
C PRO A 280 2.55 -4.15 -13.14
N GLY A 281 2.49 -5.33 -12.51
CA GLY A 281 1.36 -5.72 -11.69
C GLY A 281 1.07 -7.22 -11.65
N LEU A 282 -0.07 -7.55 -11.05
CA LEU A 282 -0.60 -8.90 -10.91
C LEU A 282 -1.68 -9.15 -11.97
N TYR A 283 -1.49 -10.19 -12.78
CA TYR A 283 -2.39 -10.63 -13.83
C TYR A 283 -2.94 -12.02 -13.49
N LYS A 284 -4.26 -12.19 -13.52
CA LYS A 284 -4.92 -13.43 -13.11
C LYS A 284 -5.84 -13.98 -14.19
N SER A 285 -5.66 -15.26 -14.51
CA SER A 285 -6.55 -16.04 -15.36
C SER A 285 -7.13 -17.23 -14.63
N THR A 286 -8.43 -17.47 -14.77
CA THR A 286 -9.12 -18.67 -14.29
C THR A 286 -9.02 -19.85 -15.26
N SER A 287 -8.37 -19.65 -16.40
CA SER A 287 -8.18 -20.66 -17.45
C SER A 287 -6.71 -20.71 -17.89
N SER A 288 -6.46 -21.07 -19.14
CA SER A 288 -5.13 -21.04 -19.76
C SER A 288 -4.79 -19.64 -20.27
N LEU A 289 -3.50 -19.32 -20.28
CA LEU A 289 -2.94 -18.18 -21.00
C LEU A 289 -2.09 -18.69 -22.17
N GLU A 290 -2.13 -17.95 -23.26
CA GLU A 290 -1.35 -18.28 -24.44
C GLU A 290 -0.71 -17.04 -25.05
N ILE A 291 0.39 -17.23 -25.77
CA ILE A 291 0.90 -16.27 -26.76
C ILE A 291 0.78 -17.00 -28.08
N SER A 292 -0.39 -16.94 -28.70
CA SER A 292 -0.74 -17.71 -29.90
C SER A 292 -0.56 -16.92 -31.19
N SER A 293 -0.69 -15.59 -31.12
CA SER A 293 -0.45 -14.67 -32.24
C SER A 293 -0.02 -13.29 -31.73
N GLY A 294 0.93 -12.64 -32.42
CA GLY A 294 1.58 -11.43 -31.91
C GLY A 294 2.60 -11.72 -30.81
N ASP A 295 3.35 -10.69 -30.40
CA ASP A 295 4.34 -10.78 -29.32
C ASP A 295 3.82 -10.02 -28.09
N LEU A 296 4.17 -10.50 -26.90
CA LEU A 296 3.78 -9.85 -25.65
C LEU A 296 4.88 -8.88 -25.22
N THR A 297 4.52 -7.62 -24.98
CA THR A 297 5.45 -6.63 -24.42
C THR A 297 5.14 -6.40 -22.94
N LEU A 298 6.17 -6.47 -22.10
CA LEU A 298 6.13 -6.09 -20.68
C LEU A 298 6.90 -4.77 -20.53
N ASP A 299 6.18 -3.67 -20.33
CA ASP A 299 6.74 -2.34 -20.25
C ASP A 299 6.72 -1.85 -18.81
N ALA A 300 7.90 -1.68 -18.22
CA ALA A 300 8.04 -1.22 -16.85
C ALA A 300 7.91 0.31 -16.68
N GLY A 301 7.71 1.07 -17.77
CA GLY A 301 7.45 2.50 -17.68
C GLY A 301 8.60 3.32 -17.10
N GLY A 302 9.82 2.79 -17.14
CA GLY A 302 11.04 3.41 -16.60
C GLY A 302 11.46 2.89 -15.23
N ASP A 303 10.68 2.01 -14.59
CA ASP A 303 10.98 1.45 -13.27
C ASP A 303 11.71 0.10 -13.38
N ALA A 304 13.01 0.05 -13.09
CA ALA A 304 13.78 -1.19 -13.18
C ALA A 304 13.35 -2.26 -12.14
N ASP A 305 12.72 -1.83 -11.04
CA ASP A 305 12.25 -2.70 -9.96
C ASP A 305 10.80 -3.17 -10.18
N ALA A 306 10.22 -2.83 -11.33
CA ALA A 306 8.89 -3.26 -11.75
C ALA A 306 8.73 -4.79 -11.75
N VAL A 307 7.67 -5.26 -11.08
CA VAL A 307 7.34 -6.68 -10.98
C VAL A 307 6.09 -7.04 -11.78
N PHE A 308 6.17 -8.15 -12.50
CA PHE A 308 5.08 -8.74 -13.27
C PHE A 308 4.81 -10.15 -12.75
N ILE A 309 3.57 -10.41 -12.30
CA ILE A 309 3.17 -11.74 -11.82
C ILE A 309 1.96 -12.18 -12.63
N PHE A 310 2.08 -13.33 -13.30
CA PHE A 310 1.01 -13.97 -14.03
C PHE A 310 0.56 -15.22 -13.28
N GLN A 311 -0.71 -15.27 -12.90
CA GLN A 311 -1.39 -16.43 -12.33
C GLN A 311 -2.32 -17.03 -13.39
N MET A 312 -2.22 -18.32 -13.62
CA MET A 312 -3.16 -19.04 -14.49
C MET A 312 -3.53 -20.38 -13.88
N ALA A 313 -4.82 -20.71 -13.91
CA ALA A 313 -5.33 -21.95 -13.31
C ALA A 313 -4.95 -23.20 -14.11
N SER A 314 -4.70 -23.06 -15.42
CA SER A 314 -4.41 -24.18 -16.32
C SER A 314 -3.03 -24.02 -16.96
N THR A 315 -2.95 -23.98 -18.30
CA THR A 315 -1.68 -24.04 -19.04
C THR A 315 -1.16 -22.67 -19.42
N LEU A 316 0.15 -22.60 -19.66
CA LEU A 316 0.81 -21.51 -20.38
C LEU A 316 1.34 -22.06 -21.70
N THR A 317 0.96 -21.48 -22.83
CA THR A 317 1.45 -21.95 -24.14
C THR A 317 1.98 -20.81 -25.00
N THR A 318 3.01 -21.06 -25.79
CA THR A 318 3.36 -20.19 -26.92
C THR A 318 3.34 -20.99 -28.21
N THR A 319 2.88 -20.36 -29.30
CA THR A 319 3.09 -20.91 -30.65
C THR A 319 4.55 -20.69 -31.07
N THR A 320 4.92 -21.11 -32.29
CA THR A 320 6.28 -20.94 -32.81
C THR A 320 6.62 -19.45 -33.04
N ASP A 321 7.89 -19.09 -32.89
CA ASP A 321 8.43 -17.74 -33.11
C ASP A 321 7.77 -16.63 -32.28
N ARG A 322 7.29 -16.94 -31.08
CA ARG A 322 6.66 -15.95 -30.20
C ARG A 322 7.67 -15.32 -29.26
N GLN A 323 7.48 -14.04 -28.96
CA GLN A 323 8.38 -13.32 -28.05
C GLN A 323 7.65 -12.74 -26.84
N VAL A 324 8.35 -12.76 -25.71
CA VAL A 324 8.11 -11.87 -24.58
C VAL A 324 9.19 -10.80 -24.61
N ILE A 325 8.77 -9.55 -24.82
CA ILE A 325 9.65 -8.40 -25.02
C ILE A 325 9.65 -7.60 -23.72
N LEU A 326 10.83 -7.23 -23.21
CA LEU A 326 10.98 -6.34 -22.06
C LEU A 326 11.23 -4.92 -22.57
N ALA A 327 10.45 -3.96 -22.08
CA ALA A 327 10.53 -2.55 -22.41
C ALA A 327 10.53 -1.68 -21.15
N GLY A 328 10.89 -0.40 -21.30
CA GLY A 328 10.86 0.57 -20.21
C GLY A 328 11.66 0.16 -18.98
N SER A 329 12.83 -0.46 -19.15
CA SER A 329 13.70 -0.98 -18.09
C SER A 329 13.22 -2.25 -17.38
N ALA A 330 12.20 -2.95 -17.91
CA ALA A 330 11.75 -4.21 -17.34
C ALA A 330 12.88 -5.25 -17.30
N ASN A 331 12.96 -5.99 -16.19
CA ASN A 331 13.98 -7.02 -15.96
C ASN A 331 13.35 -8.41 -15.90
N ALA A 332 13.94 -9.38 -16.59
CA ALA A 332 13.48 -10.77 -16.58
C ALA A 332 13.49 -11.40 -15.17
N ALA A 333 14.36 -10.93 -14.27
CA ALA A 333 14.40 -11.36 -12.88
C ALA A 333 13.09 -11.08 -12.12
N ASN A 334 12.34 -10.04 -12.53
CA ASN A 334 11.12 -9.56 -11.89
C ASN A 334 9.83 -10.01 -12.60
N VAL A 335 9.94 -10.97 -13.53
CA VAL A 335 8.79 -11.55 -14.25
C VAL A 335 8.55 -12.98 -13.77
N TYR A 336 7.35 -13.26 -13.28
CA TYR A 336 6.98 -14.54 -12.69
C TYR A 336 5.73 -15.12 -13.34
N TRP A 337 5.78 -16.40 -13.71
CA TRP A 337 4.68 -17.14 -14.31
C TRP A 337 4.30 -18.31 -13.40
N GLN A 338 3.22 -18.16 -12.64
CA GLN A 338 2.64 -19.24 -11.84
C GLN A 338 1.64 -20.01 -12.71
N VAL A 339 2.01 -21.24 -13.09
CA VAL A 339 1.27 -22.07 -14.04
C VAL A 339 0.58 -23.23 -13.32
N GLY A 340 -0.75 -23.21 -13.29
CA GLY A 340 -1.58 -24.17 -12.55
C GLY A 340 -1.45 -25.62 -13.00
N THR A 341 -1.03 -25.87 -14.24
CA THR A 341 -0.69 -27.21 -14.72
C THR A 341 0.69 -27.22 -15.40
N SER A 342 0.76 -27.16 -16.73
CA SER A 342 1.99 -27.26 -17.50
C SER A 342 2.23 -26.05 -18.39
N ALA A 343 3.50 -25.74 -18.62
CA ALA A 343 3.93 -24.73 -19.58
C ALA A 343 4.50 -25.40 -20.84
N THR A 344 4.20 -24.86 -22.02
CA THR A 344 4.79 -25.31 -23.29
C THR A 344 5.20 -24.09 -24.11
N LEU A 345 6.51 -23.91 -24.30
CA LEU A 345 7.04 -22.90 -25.19
C LEU A 345 7.18 -23.50 -26.59
N GLY A 346 6.57 -22.89 -27.60
CA GLY A 346 6.71 -23.28 -28.99
C GLY A 346 8.14 -23.11 -29.51
N SER A 347 8.47 -23.79 -30.61
CA SER A 347 9.79 -23.72 -31.23
C SER A 347 10.23 -22.29 -31.51
N ASP A 348 11.54 -22.04 -31.40
CA ASP A 348 12.19 -20.76 -31.69
C ASP A 348 11.62 -19.53 -30.94
N SER A 349 10.80 -19.76 -29.91
CA SER A 349 10.26 -18.68 -29.07
C SER A 349 11.35 -18.04 -28.21
N MET A 350 11.22 -16.74 -27.98
CA MET A 350 12.08 -15.96 -27.08
C MET A 350 11.29 -15.59 -25.82
N PHE A 351 11.43 -16.37 -24.76
CA PHE A 351 10.63 -16.21 -23.54
C PHE A 351 11.44 -15.56 -22.40
N LYS A 352 10.75 -14.82 -21.53
CA LYS A 352 11.35 -14.07 -20.42
C LYS A 352 10.68 -14.40 -19.09
N GLY A 353 11.48 -14.52 -18.03
CA GLY A 353 11.00 -14.65 -16.66
C GLY A 353 11.08 -16.05 -16.06
N THR A 354 10.69 -16.15 -14.79
CA THR A 354 10.71 -17.40 -14.02
C THR A 354 9.37 -18.13 -14.19
N ILE A 355 9.40 -19.28 -14.87
CA ILE A 355 8.25 -20.17 -15.01
C ILE A 355 8.23 -21.13 -13.82
N MET A 356 7.15 -21.09 -13.05
CA MET A 356 6.86 -22.00 -11.94
C MET A 356 5.61 -22.80 -12.29
N ALA A 357 5.80 -24.01 -12.81
CA ALA A 357 4.71 -24.89 -13.21
C ALA A 357 4.45 -25.95 -12.14
N ASP A 358 3.18 -26.23 -11.87
CA ASP A 358 2.80 -27.30 -10.95
C ASP A 358 3.21 -28.68 -11.48
N GLN A 359 2.93 -28.92 -12.76
CA GLN A 359 3.21 -30.17 -13.45
C GLN A 359 4.51 -30.05 -14.27
N SER A 360 4.42 -29.95 -15.60
CA SER A 360 5.57 -30.08 -16.50
C SER A 360 5.90 -28.78 -17.22
N ILE A 361 7.14 -28.65 -17.70
CA ILE A 361 7.56 -27.58 -18.61
C ILE A 361 8.19 -28.21 -19.85
N THR A 362 7.67 -27.86 -21.02
CA THR A 362 8.29 -28.23 -22.30
C THR A 362 8.81 -26.98 -22.99
N VAL A 363 10.10 -26.95 -23.29
CA VAL A 363 10.74 -25.89 -24.07
C VAL A 363 11.01 -26.45 -25.46
N GLY A 364 10.20 -26.02 -26.44
CA GLY A 364 10.23 -26.50 -27.83
C GLY A 364 11.57 -26.24 -28.51
N THR A 365 11.79 -26.86 -29.67
CA THR A 365 13.09 -26.85 -30.34
C THR A 365 13.61 -25.43 -30.59
N GLY A 366 14.87 -25.16 -30.22
CA GLY A 366 15.53 -23.88 -30.50
C GLY A 366 15.04 -22.69 -29.67
N ALA A 367 13.94 -22.85 -28.92
CA ALA A 367 13.42 -21.79 -28.06
C ALA A 367 14.44 -21.38 -26.99
N ARG A 368 14.43 -20.10 -26.63
CA ARG A 368 15.32 -19.50 -25.65
C ARG A 368 14.53 -18.96 -24.48
N LEU A 369 15.05 -19.19 -23.28
CA LEU A 369 14.48 -18.70 -22.04
C LEU A 369 15.55 -17.88 -21.31
N ASP A 370 15.31 -16.59 -21.17
CA ASP A 370 16.06 -15.72 -20.27
C ASP A 370 15.21 -15.57 -19.00
N GLY A 371 15.51 -16.42 -18.04
CA GLY A 371 14.56 -16.88 -17.05
C GLY A 371 14.92 -18.21 -16.42
N ARG A 372 13.91 -18.86 -15.84
CA ARG A 372 14.06 -20.16 -15.17
C ARG A 372 12.90 -21.07 -15.55
N ALA A 373 13.18 -22.36 -15.72
CA ALA A 373 12.17 -23.40 -15.93
C ALA A 373 12.09 -24.29 -14.68
N LEU A 374 11.12 -24.00 -13.81
CA LEU A 374 10.98 -24.63 -12.49
C LEU A 374 9.65 -25.43 -12.44
N ALA A 375 9.74 -26.75 -12.52
CA ALA A 375 8.61 -27.68 -12.45
C ALA A 375 8.55 -28.36 -11.07
N ARG A 376 7.43 -28.21 -10.36
CA ARG A 376 7.27 -28.73 -9.00
C ARG A 376 7.18 -30.26 -8.97
N ILE A 377 6.31 -30.85 -9.78
CA ILE A 377 5.95 -32.26 -9.67
C ILE A 377 6.51 -33.09 -10.83
N ALA A 378 6.37 -32.62 -12.06
CA ALA A 378 6.66 -33.43 -13.24
C ALA A 378 8.01 -33.07 -13.89
N ALA A 379 8.13 -33.32 -15.19
CA ALA A 379 9.38 -33.22 -15.93
C ALA A 379 9.60 -31.83 -16.55
N VAL A 380 10.87 -31.50 -16.81
CA VAL A 380 11.26 -30.46 -17.76
C VAL A 380 11.85 -31.12 -19.01
N THR A 381 11.30 -30.80 -20.17
CA THR A 381 11.73 -31.33 -21.47
C THR A 381 12.34 -30.21 -22.32
N LEU A 382 13.54 -30.44 -22.85
CA LEU A 382 14.33 -29.48 -23.62
C LEU A 382 14.73 -30.07 -24.99
N ALA A 383 14.93 -29.20 -25.99
CA ALA A 383 15.33 -29.53 -27.35
C ALA A 383 16.22 -28.43 -27.97
N GLY A 384 17.54 -28.52 -27.78
CA GLY A 384 18.50 -27.57 -28.39
C GLY A 384 18.32 -26.12 -27.93
N ASN A 385 17.96 -25.93 -26.65
CA ASN A 385 17.57 -24.62 -26.12
C ASN A 385 18.74 -23.80 -25.60
N THR A 386 18.52 -22.51 -25.39
CA THR A 386 19.39 -21.68 -24.55
C THR A 386 18.59 -21.21 -23.34
N ILE A 387 18.97 -21.63 -22.14
CA ILE A 387 18.35 -21.23 -20.88
C ILE A 387 19.38 -20.44 -20.07
N VAL A 388 19.09 -19.18 -19.76
CA VAL A 388 19.99 -18.30 -19.01
C VAL A 388 19.23 -17.77 -17.81
N LYS A 389 19.74 -18.08 -16.61
CA LYS A 389 19.22 -17.48 -15.38
C LYS A 389 19.45 -15.95 -15.41
N PRO A 390 18.44 -15.12 -15.07
CA PRO A 390 18.57 -13.67 -14.96
C PRO A 390 19.56 -13.23 -13.88
#